data_AF-A0A1H1IMF6-F1
#
_entry.id   AF-A0A1H1IMF6-F1
#
_cell.length_a   1.000
_cell.length_b   1.000
_cell.length_c   1.000
_cell.angle_alpha   90.00
_cell.angle_beta   90.00
_cell.angle_gamma   90.00
#
_symmetry.space_group_name_H-M   'P 1'
#
loop_
_entity.id
_entity.type
_entity.pdbx_description
1 polymer ?
#
loop_
_entity_poly.entity_id
_entity_poly.type
_entity_poly.pdbx_seq_one_letter_code
_entity_poly.pdbx_strand_id
1 'polypeptide(L)'
;MNRPTLLVLSTLVAVYMDTAVSELKKYREWPSAVRVPSPEIKRQYELDPEAGAISSKLLSTSHSFMYGSRVVSSSYVNYKNSVAVSGTQGWNYGVSVYHGFSMFTSFDLATTQKFLFQAKGKWPANDLKIYTESVDTKGNLSKVGISCRQIKSFPASNIFPSLPGKLYKYECSNSTGTISDGFTWAPGVQTYTTYYSDYLDTPIFNDMKFDPPVVDGVQGITTMTYSFIDQTSGQQKITLPDVEMKSLFSRQ
;
A
#
# COMPACT_ATOMS: atom_id res chain seq x y z
N MET A 1 -9.09 -54.41 31.47
CA MET A 1 -7.99 -53.45 31.67
C MET A 1 -7.79 -52.61 30.42
N ASN A 2 -8.43 -51.44 30.45
CA ASN A 2 -8.12 -50.14 29.86
C ASN A 2 -7.11 -50.06 28.70
N ARG A 3 -7.64 -50.07 27.47
CA ARG A 3 -6.96 -49.63 26.25
C ARG A 3 -7.51 -48.33 25.60
N PRO A 4 -8.11 -47.33 26.29
CA PRO A 4 -8.59 -46.13 25.60
C PRO A 4 -7.64 -44.92 25.65
N THR A 5 -6.53 -44.96 26.38
CA THR A 5 -5.77 -43.72 26.69
C THR A 5 -4.77 -43.30 25.60
N LEU A 6 -4.33 -44.23 24.73
CA LEU A 6 -3.27 -43.95 23.76
C LEU A 6 -3.75 -43.37 22.43
N LEU A 7 -5.04 -43.48 22.10
CA LEU A 7 -5.65 -42.92 20.88
C LEU A 7 -6.11 -41.46 21.04
N VAL A 8 -6.35 -41.02 22.28
CA VAL A 8 -6.79 -39.65 22.58
C VAL A 8 -5.62 -38.67 22.59
N LEU A 9 -4.40 -39.11 22.95
CA LEU A 9 -3.21 -38.26 22.88
C LEU A 9 -2.73 -37.98 21.45
N SER A 10 -2.83 -38.95 20.54
CA SER A 10 -2.39 -38.81 19.14
C SER A 10 -3.33 -37.95 18.31
N THR A 11 -4.62 -37.94 18.61
CA THR A 11 -5.59 -37.02 18.00
C THR A 11 -5.45 -35.59 18.51
N LEU A 12 -5.16 -35.38 19.79
CA LEU A 12 -4.88 -34.03 20.32
C LEU A 12 -3.60 -33.41 19.74
N VAL A 13 -2.53 -34.18 19.54
CA VAL A 13 -1.29 -33.66 18.93
C VAL A 13 -1.48 -33.35 17.44
N ALA A 14 -2.26 -34.16 16.71
CA ALA A 14 -2.58 -33.88 15.30
C ALA A 14 -3.47 -32.63 15.15
N VAL A 15 -4.46 -32.44 16.03
CA VAL A 15 -5.32 -31.24 16.03
C VAL A 15 -4.54 -29.99 16.47
N TYR A 16 -3.61 -30.12 17.42
CA TYR A 16 -2.72 -29.02 17.82
C TYR A 16 -1.66 -28.70 16.75
N MET A 17 -1.20 -29.69 15.98
CA MET A 17 -0.32 -29.43 14.84
C MET A 17 -1.07 -28.81 13.66
N ASP A 18 -2.30 -29.22 13.35
CA ASP A 18 -3.10 -28.58 12.29
C ASP A 18 -3.58 -27.17 12.69
N THR A 19 -3.77 -26.89 13.98
CA THR A 19 -4.03 -25.51 14.46
C THR A 19 -2.76 -24.67 14.55
N ALA A 20 -1.60 -25.25 14.90
CA ALA A 20 -0.31 -24.55 14.78
C ALA A 20 0.12 -24.32 13.32
N VAL A 21 -0.31 -25.19 12.39
CA VAL A 21 -0.11 -25.05 10.94
C VAL A 21 -1.16 -24.13 10.31
N SER A 22 -2.34 -23.97 10.89
CA SER A 22 -3.30 -22.93 10.46
C SER A 22 -2.99 -21.55 11.06
N GLU A 23 -2.27 -21.48 12.18
CA GLU A 23 -1.67 -20.24 12.70
C GLU A 23 -0.25 -19.96 12.18
N LEU A 24 0.33 -20.86 11.39
CA LEU A 24 1.39 -20.52 10.45
C LEU A 24 0.78 -19.65 9.35
N LYS A 25 0.58 -18.37 9.71
CA LYS A 25 0.37 -17.22 8.83
C LYS A 25 0.96 -17.56 7.47
N LYS A 26 0.07 -17.80 6.49
CA LYS A 26 0.39 -18.18 5.10
C LYS A 26 1.79 -17.67 4.76
N TYR A 27 2.76 -18.57 4.62
CA TYR A 27 4.03 -18.21 3.98
C TYR A 27 3.65 -17.63 2.64
N ARG A 28 3.76 -16.31 2.52
CA ARG A 28 3.56 -15.63 1.24
C ARG A 28 4.80 -15.95 0.43
N GLU A 29 4.64 -16.28 -0.84
CA GLU A 29 5.79 -16.41 -1.72
C GLU A 29 6.05 -15.07 -2.39
N TRP A 30 7.32 -14.67 -2.46
CA TRP A 30 7.67 -13.50 -3.24
C TRP A 30 7.14 -13.63 -4.68
N PRO A 31 6.45 -12.61 -5.23
CA PRO A 31 5.88 -12.74 -6.56
C PRO A 31 6.93 -13.00 -7.64
N SER A 32 6.80 -14.11 -8.35
CA SER A 32 7.78 -14.54 -9.36
C SER A 32 7.95 -13.57 -10.53
N ALA A 33 6.94 -12.73 -10.78
CA ALA A 33 6.98 -11.68 -11.80
C ALA A 33 7.86 -10.47 -11.40
N VAL A 34 8.25 -10.35 -10.12
CA VAL A 34 9.03 -9.23 -9.60
C VAL A 34 10.42 -9.72 -9.22
N ARG A 35 11.46 -9.03 -9.69
CA ARG A 35 12.84 -9.34 -9.31
C ARG A 35 13.01 -9.21 -7.80
N VAL A 36 13.53 -10.26 -7.16
CA VAL A 36 13.93 -10.22 -5.75
C VAL A 36 15.12 -9.27 -5.61
N PRO A 37 15.04 -8.20 -4.80
CA PRO A 37 16.16 -7.28 -4.63
C PRO A 37 17.30 -7.91 -3.80
N SER A 38 16.94 -8.60 -2.71
CA SER A 38 17.88 -9.37 -1.89
C SER A 38 17.18 -10.54 -1.17
N PRO A 39 17.91 -11.57 -0.73
CA PRO A 39 17.37 -12.66 0.10
C PRO A 39 16.71 -12.16 1.40
N GLU A 40 17.25 -11.11 2.00
CA GLU A 40 16.73 -10.52 3.26
C GLU A 40 15.37 -9.86 3.04
N ILE A 41 15.20 -9.10 1.96
CA ILE A 41 13.92 -8.47 1.62
C ILE A 41 12.87 -9.54 1.31
N LYS A 42 13.24 -10.55 0.53
CA LYS A 42 12.37 -11.71 0.28
C LYS A 42 11.95 -12.34 1.60
N ARG A 43 12.91 -12.69 2.46
CA ARG A 43 12.62 -13.30 3.75
C ARG A 43 11.70 -12.43 4.62
N GLN A 44 11.88 -11.11 4.63
CA GLN A 44 10.98 -10.22 5.36
C GLN A 44 9.56 -10.29 4.80
N TYR A 45 9.38 -10.19 3.48
CA TYR A 45 8.06 -10.29 2.86
C TYR A 45 7.35 -11.61 3.15
N GLU A 46 8.08 -12.72 3.09
CA GLU A 46 7.51 -14.07 3.24
C GLU A 46 7.15 -14.40 4.70
N LEU A 47 7.77 -13.73 5.67
CA LEU A 47 7.58 -13.96 7.11
C LEU A 47 6.71 -12.89 7.80
N ASP A 48 6.59 -11.69 7.24
CA ASP A 48 5.75 -10.63 7.79
C ASP A 48 4.30 -10.82 7.29
N PRO A 49 3.36 -11.21 8.15
CA PRO A 49 1.97 -11.47 7.76
C PRO A 49 1.24 -10.23 7.22
N GLU A 50 1.71 -9.03 7.58
CA GLU A 50 1.11 -7.75 7.15
C GLU A 50 1.74 -7.24 5.84
N ALA A 51 2.83 -7.88 5.36
CA ALA A 51 3.40 -7.61 4.05
C ALA A 51 2.53 -8.27 2.94
N GLY A 52 2.20 -7.53 1.87
CA GLY A 52 1.49 -8.05 0.69
C GLY A 52 -0.04 -7.95 0.68
N ALA A 53 -0.65 -7.07 1.47
CA ALA A 53 -2.10 -6.98 1.61
C ALA A 53 -2.78 -5.98 0.65
N ILE A 54 -2.62 -6.12 -0.68
CA ILE A 54 -3.51 -5.42 -1.61
C ILE A 54 -4.53 -6.39 -2.20
N SER A 55 -5.70 -5.90 -2.60
CA SER A 55 -6.79 -6.75 -3.08
C SER A 55 -6.50 -7.27 -4.48
N SER A 56 -6.80 -8.55 -4.73
CA SER A 56 -6.69 -9.14 -6.07
C SER A 56 -7.69 -8.55 -7.07
N LYS A 57 -8.63 -7.75 -6.58
CA LYS A 57 -9.65 -7.06 -7.35
C LYS A 57 -9.13 -5.81 -8.06
N LEU A 58 -8.01 -5.23 -7.61
CA LEU A 58 -7.38 -4.12 -8.31
C LEU A 58 -6.69 -4.65 -9.58
N LEU A 59 -7.03 -4.08 -10.73
CA LEU A 59 -6.49 -4.48 -12.03
C LEU A 59 -5.46 -3.49 -12.54
N SER A 60 -5.71 -2.19 -12.37
CA SER A 60 -4.74 -1.17 -12.76
C SER A 60 -4.95 0.15 -12.03
N THR A 61 -3.86 0.91 -11.92
CA THR A 61 -3.86 2.30 -11.49
C THR A 61 -3.13 3.13 -12.52
N SER A 62 -3.63 4.31 -12.86
CA SER A 62 -2.86 5.27 -13.65
C SER A 62 -2.98 6.68 -13.11
N HIS A 63 -1.95 7.47 -13.36
CA HIS A 63 -1.82 8.86 -12.97
C HIS A 63 -1.35 9.65 -14.19
N SER A 64 -2.07 10.69 -14.58
CA SER A 64 -1.68 11.56 -15.69
C SER A 64 -1.70 13.02 -15.26
N PHE A 65 -0.64 13.74 -15.62
CA PHE A 65 -0.52 15.17 -15.43
C PHE A 65 -0.70 15.87 -16.78
N MET A 66 -1.58 16.87 -16.83
CA MET A 66 -1.99 17.54 -18.05
C MET A 66 -1.96 19.07 -17.92
N TYR A 67 -1.62 19.77 -19.01
CA TYR A 67 -1.90 21.20 -19.20
C TYR A 67 -2.89 21.34 -20.37
N GLY A 68 -4.12 21.75 -20.06
CA GLY A 68 -5.19 21.81 -21.06
C GLY A 68 -5.45 20.41 -21.64
N SER A 69 -5.34 20.25 -22.96
CA SER A 69 -5.47 18.95 -23.64
C SER A 69 -4.16 18.16 -23.71
N ARG A 70 -3.02 18.75 -23.35
CA ARG A 70 -1.70 18.13 -23.48
C ARG A 70 -1.36 17.30 -22.26
N VAL A 71 -1.11 16.01 -22.46
CA VAL A 71 -0.51 15.13 -21.43
C VAL A 71 0.99 15.42 -21.33
N VAL A 72 1.43 15.84 -20.15
CA VAL A 72 2.84 16.16 -19.85
C VAL A 72 3.57 14.93 -19.36
N SER A 73 2.93 14.17 -18.48
CA SER A 73 3.45 12.89 -17.99
C SER A 73 2.29 11.96 -17.69
N SER A 74 2.48 10.67 -17.93
CA SER A 74 1.53 9.64 -17.54
C SER A 74 2.29 8.45 -16.98
N SER A 75 1.76 7.87 -15.92
CA SER A 75 2.22 6.63 -15.36
C SER A 75 1.09 5.66 -15.11
N TYR A 76 1.37 4.38 -15.29
CA TYR A 76 0.40 3.32 -14.97
C TYR A 76 1.09 2.12 -14.36
N VAL A 77 0.29 1.32 -13.65
CA VAL A 77 0.65 0.03 -13.07
C VAL A 77 -0.50 -0.92 -13.35
N ASN A 78 -0.20 -2.09 -13.89
CA ASN A 78 -1.16 -3.18 -14.02
C ASN A 78 -0.85 -4.24 -12.97
N TYR A 79 -1.90 -4.78 -12.38
CA TYR A 79 -1.83 -5.77 -11.32
C TYR A 79 -2.41 -7.09 -11.80
N LYS A 80 -1.82 -8.19 -11.34
CA LYS A 80 -2.39 -9.54 -11.43
C LYS A 80 -2.28 -10.16 -10.05
N ASN A 81 -3.42 -10.54 -9.47
CA ASN A 81 -3.48 -11.13 -8.13
C ASN A 81 -2.69 -10.31 -7.10
N SER A 82 -2.96 -9.01 -7.02
CA SER A 82 -2.32 -8.11 -6.03
C SER A 82 -0.83 -7.82 -6.27
N VAL A 83 -0.29 -8.19 -7.44
CA VAL A 83 1.13 -7.99 -7.78
C VAL A 83 1.24 -7.12 -9.01
N ALA A 84 2.08 -6.08 -8.94
CA ALA A 84 2.41 -5.27 -10.11
C ALA A 84 3.16 -6.13 -11.15
N VAL A 85 2.59 -6.30 -12.34
CA VAL A 85 3.16 -7.13 -13.41
C VAL A 85 3.68 -6.32 -14.60
N SER A 86 3.20 -5.08 -14.77
CA SER A 86 3.70 -4.15 -15.77
C SER A 86 3.36 -2.71 -15.38
N GLY A 87 4.04 -1.75 -16.00
CA GLY A 87 3.84 -0.34 -15.72
C GLY A 87 4.87 0.54 -16.40
N THR A 88 4.69 1.85 -16.34
CA THR A 88 5.77 2.79 -16.71
C THR A 88 6.69 3.04 -15.52
N GLN A 89 7.84 3.69 -15.75
CA GLN A 89 8.74 4.17 -14.69
C GLN A 89 9.22 3.11 -13.68
N GLY A 90 9.12 1.83 -14.02
CA GLY A 90 9.56 0.76 -13.16
C GLY A 90 8.66 0.47 -11.96
N TRP A 91 7.38 0.86 -11.99
CA TRP A 91 6.43 0.47 -10.93
C TRP A 91 6.20 -1.05 -10.83
N ASN A 92 6.57 -1.82 -11.85
CA ASN A 92 6.64 -3.29 -11.81
C ASN A 92 7.86 -3.84 -11.03
N TYR A 93 8.70 -2.98 -10.46
CA TYR A 93 9.80 -3.34 -9.57
C TYR A 93 9.41 -3.31 -8.08
N GLY A 94 8.13 -3.08 -7.78
CA GLY A 94 7.63 -2.93 -6.42
C GLY A 94 6.70 -4.06 -5.99
N VAL A 95 6.81 -4.48 -4.73
CA VAL A 95 5.78 -5.30 -4.07
C VAL A 95 5.15 -4.45 -2.97
N SER A 96 3.86 -4.12 -3.13
CA SER A 96 3.12 -3.37 -2.12
C SER A 96 3.01 -4.16 -0.82
N VAL A 97 3.17 -3.47 0.31
CA VAL A 97 3.11 -4.03 1.66
C VAL A 97 2.31 -3.14 2.59
N TYR A 98 1.83 -3.69 3.71
CA TYR A 98 1.06 -2.94 4.71
C TYR A 98 -0.14 -2.24 4.10
N HIS A 99 -0.94 -3.00 3.37
CA HIS A 99 -2.15 -2.53 2.69
C HIS A 99 -1.91 -1.39 1.70
N GLY A 100 -0.80 -1.43 0.97
CA GLY A 100 -0.47 -0.44 -0.05
C GLY A 100 0.06 0.89 0.50
N PHE A 101 0.18 1.05 1.83
CA PHE A 101 0.80 2.24 2.42
C PHE A 101 2.32 2.29 2.23
N SER A 102 2.94 1.17 1.84
CA SER A 102 4.35 1.11 1.49
C SER A 102 4.62 0.04 0.43
N MET A 103 5.85 -0.03 -0.07
CA MET A 103 6.30 -1.07 -1.00
C MET A 103 7.76 -1.42 -0.78
N PHE A 104 8.09 -2.70 -0.93
CA PHE A 104 9.46 -3.10 -1.26
C PHE A 104 9.74 -2.70 -2.69
N THR A 105 10.89 -2.09 -2.96
CA THR A 105 11.31 -1.70 -4.31
C THR A 105 12.59 -2.42 -4.71
N SER A 106 12.68 -2.86 -5.96
CA SER A 106 13.84 -3.55 -6.52
C SER A 106 14.73 -2.67 -7.41
N PHE A 107 14.72 -1.34 -7.20
CA PHE A 107 15.60 -0.43 -7.95
C PHE A 107 17.06 -0.57 -7.51
N ASP A 108 18.00 -0.28 -8.41
CA ASP A 108 19.45 -0.25 -8.14
C ASP A 108 19.87 0.84 -7.11
N LEU A 109 18.93 1.59 -6.55
CA LEU A 109 19.13 2.56 -5.47
C LEU A 109 18.77 2.01 -4.08
N ALA A 110 18.34 0.75 -3.96
CA ALA A 110 18.05 0.12 -2.67
C ALA A 110 18.59 -1.32 -2.66
N THR A 111 19.87 -1.47 -2.28
CA THR A 111 20.51 -2.78 -2.11
C THR A 111 19.95 -3.53 -0.91
N THR A 112 19.47 -2.81 0.10
CA THR A 112 18.74 -3.36 1.24
C THR A 112 17.56 -2.48 1.60
N GLN A 113 16.48 -3.10 2.08
CA GLN A 113 15.31 -2.44 2.65
C GLN A 113 14.83 -3.25 3.85
N LYS A 114 14.58 -2.56 4.95
CA LYS A 114 13.99 -3.15 6.15
C LYS A 114 12.79 -2.33 6.56
N PHE A 115 11.65 -2.99 6.73
CA PHE A 115 10.46 -2.36 7.26
C PHE A 115 10.21 -2.73 8.73
N LEU A 116 9.57 -1.84 9.47
CA LEU A 116 8.91 -2.13 10.74
C LEU A 116 7.50 -1.56 10.67
N PHE A 117 6.50 -2.41 10.85
CA PHE A 117 5.10 -2.03 10.82
C PHE A 117 4.46 -2.18 12.20
N GLN A 118 3.65 -1.20 12.57
CA GLN A 118 2.83 -1.22 13.77
C GLN A 118 1.45 -0.70 13.42
N ALA A 119 0.41 -1.42 13.87
CA ALA A 119 -0.98 -1.01 13.73
C ALA A 119 -1.71 -1.11 15.07
N LYS A 120 -2.68 -0.22 15.29
CA LYS A 120 -3.52 -0.22 16.49
C LYS A 120 -4.99 -0.42 16.13
N GLY A 121 -5.58 -1.49 16.67
CA GLY A 121 -6.97 -1.86 16.44
C GLY A 121 -7.13 -2.92 15.35
N LYS A 122 -8.39 -3.28 15.04
CA LYS A 122 -8.71 -4.18 13.93
C LYS A 122 -8.51 -3.45 12.60
N TRP A 123 -8.17 -4.17 11.54
CA TRP A 123 -8.07 -3.60 10.20
C TRP A 123 -9.45 -3.21 9.63
N PRO A 124 -9.60 -2.07 8.93
CA PRO A 124 -8.63 -0.97 8.78
C PRO A 124 -8.27 -0.30 10.11
N ALA A 125 -6.97 -0.21 10.40
CA ALA A 125 -6.48 0.17 11.73
C ALA A 125 -6.65 1.67 12.02
N ASN A 126 -6.94 2.02 13.27
CA ASN A 126 -7.14 3.42 13.65
C ASN A 126 -5.84 4.24 13.59
N ASP A 127 -4.71 3.61 13.91
CA ASP A 127 -3.39 4.20 13.80
C ASP A 127 -2.45 3.17 13.15
N LEU A 128 -1.59 3.64 12.25
CA LEU A 128 -0.52 2.83 11.69
C LEU A 128 0.78 3.61 11.62
N LYS A 129 1.89 2.90 11.80
CA LYS A 129 3.24 3.41 11.65
C LYS A 129 4.06 2.44 10.82
N ILE A 130 4.74 2.97 9.82
CA ILE A 130 5.68 2.24 8.98
C ILE A 130 7.02 2.96 9.09
N TYR A 131 8.05 2.22 9.44
CA TYR A 131 9.42 2.69 9.41
C TYR A 131 10.21 1.89 8.40
N THR A 132 11.00 2.58 7.59
CA THR A 132 11.79 2.00 6.52
C THR A 132 13.23 2.45 6.66
N GLU A 133 14.15 1.49 6.64
CA GLU A 133 15.58 1.74 6.45
C GLU A 133 15.98 1.21 5.07
N SER A 134 16.73 1.97 4.30
CA SER A 134 17.24 1.55 3.00
C SER A 134 18.70 1.93 2.83
N VAL A 135 19.50 1.04 2.26
CA VAL A 135 20.89 1.35 1.87
C VAL A 135 20.99 1.30 0.35
N ASP A 136 21.55 2.33 -0.28
CA ASP A 136 21.74 2.36 -1.73
C ASP A 136 22.99 1.60 -2.20
N THR A 137 23.24 1.58 -3.51
CA THR A 137 24.44 0.95 -4.10
C THR A 137 25.76 1.62 -3.73
N LYS A 138 25.72 2.84 -3.20
CA LYS A 138 26.88 3.60 -2.71
C LYS A 138 27.07 3.46 -1.20
N GLY A 139 26.20 2.72 -0.51
CA GLY A 139 26.25 2.53 0.94
C GLY A 139 25.55 3.65 1.73
N ASN A 140 24.83 4.57 1.08
CA ASN A 140 24.12 5.63 1.79
C ASN A 140 22.87 5.06 2.46
N LEU A 141 22.73 5.31 3.77
CA LEU A 141 21.57 4.94 4.56
C LEU A 141 20.50 6.04 4.52
N SER A 142 19.28 5.66 4.14
CA SER A 142 18.09 6.49 4.20
C SER A 142 17.08 5.90 5.19
N LYS A 143 16.41 6.77 5.94
CA LYS A 143 15.38 6.40 6.91
C LYS A 143 14.10 7.17 6.62
N VAL A 144 12.98 6.46 6.55
CA VAL A 144 11.66 7.05 6.29
C VAL A 144 10.69 6.55 7.34
N GLY A 145 9.94 7.48 7.93
CA GLY A 145 8.85 7.18 8.85
C GLY A 145 7.52 7.69 8.29
N ILE A 146 6.53 6.81 8.23
CA ILE A 146 5.14 7.13 7.91
C ILE A 146 4.32 6.88 9.16
N SER A 147 3.55 7.87 9.60
CA SER A 147 2.56 7.71 10.67
C SER A 147 1.23 8.23 10.18
N CYS A 148 0.20 7.38 10.20
CA CYS A 148 -1.15 7.72 9.77
C CYS A 148 -2.16 7.45 10.88
N ARG A 149 -3.12 8.37 11.02
CA ARG A 149 -4.25 8.24 11.94
C ARG A 149 -5.55 8.34 11.15
N GLN A 150 -6.41 7.36 11.32
CA GLN A 150 -7.76 7.39 10.77
C GLN A 150 -8.56 8.49 11.46
N ILE A 151 -9.13 9.40 10.68
CA ILE A 151 -9.94 10.52 11.17
C ILE A 151 -11.42 10.38 10.82
N LYS A 152 -11.75 9.67 9.73
CA LYS A 152 -13.13 9.47 9.30
C LYS A 152 -13.28 8.21 8.45
N SER A 153 -14.49 7.66 8.41
CA SER A 153 -14.89 6.64 7.44
C SER A 153 -16.28 6.94 6.88
N PHE A 154 -16.52 6.61 5.62
CA PHE A 154 -17.83 6.76 4.98
C PHE A 154 -18.00 5.74 3.83
N PRO A 155 -19.25 5.44 3.40
CA PRO A 155 -19.48 4.54 2.27
C PRO A 155 -18.75 5.03 1.01
N ALA A 156 -18.07 4.12 0.31
CA ALA A 156 -17.34 4.47 -0.91
C ALA A 156 -18.26 4.99 -2.01
N SER A 157 -19.51 4.49 -2.05
CA SER A 157 -20.57 4.94 -2.95
C SER A 157 -20.92 6.41 -2.84
N ASN A 158 -20.60 7.09 -1.73
CA ASN A 158 -20.83 8.53 -1.57
C ASN A 158 -19.96 9.36 -2.54
N ILE A 159 -18.84 8.80 -3.00
CA ILE A 159 -17.89 9.47 -3.90
C ILE A 159 -17.80 8.70 -5.22
N PHE A 160 -17.77 7.37 -5.15
CA PHE A 160 -17.65 6.49 -6.30
C PHE A 160 -18.82 5.51 -6.31
N PRO A 161 -19.91 5.81 -7.04
CA PRO A 161 -21.12 4.99 -7.03
C PRO A 161 -20.88 3.49 -7.31
N SER A 162 -19.86 3.17 -8.13
CA SER A 162 -19.48 1.81 -8.49
C SER A 162 -18.44 1.16 -7.56
N LEU A 163 -17.85 1.88 -6.60
CA LEU A 163 -16.88 1.32 -5.66
C LEU A 163 -17.60 0.75 -4.42
N PRO A 164 -17.50 -0.57 -4.16
CA PRO A 164 -18.08 -1.14 -2.97
C PRO A 164 -17.27 -0.81 -1.71
N GLY A 165 -17.87 -1.02 -0.54
CA GLY A 165 -17.19 -0.90 0.75
C GLY A 165 -17.17 0.52 1.31
N LYS A 166 -16.16 0.82 2.12
CA LYS A 166 -15.96 2.11 2.77
C LYS A 166 -14.62 2.73 2.36
N LEU A 167 -14.61 4.06 2.35
CA LEU A 167 -13.39 4.84 2.32
C LEU A 167 -13.05 5.32 3.73
N TYR A 168 -11.78 5.20 4.07
CA TYR A 168 -11.22 5.62 5.35
C TYR A 168 -10.25 6.76 5.09
N LYS A 169 -10.53 7.92 5.68
CA LYS A 169 -9.69 9.10 5.61
C LYS A 169 -8.64 9.02 6.71
N TYR A 170 -7.38 9.08 6.32
CA TYR A 170 -6.23 9.11 7.22
C TYR A 170 -5.49 10.43 7.09
N GLU A 171 -5.12 11.01 8.22
CA GLU A 171 -4.10 12.06 8.28
C GLU A 171 -2.74 11.38 8.46
N CYS A 172 -1.86 11.58 7.48
CA CYS A 172 -0.55 10.98 7.46
C CYS A 172 0.54 12.04 7.60
N SER A 173 1.65 11.62 8.17
CA SER A 173 2.91 12.36 8.23
C SER A 173 4.02 11.49 7.68
N ASN A 174 4.84 12.05 6.80
CA ASN A 174 6.06 11.43 6.30
C ASN A 174 7.25 12.24 6.80
N SER A 175 8.20 11.56 7.44
CA SER A 175 9.46 12.13 7.88
C SER A 175 10.60 11.39 7.21
N THR A 176 11.45 12.11 6.50
CA THR A 176 12.71 11.60 5.96
C THR A 176 13.86 12.05 6.86
N GLY A 177 14.76 11.13 7.20
CA GLY A 177 15.94 11.42 7.99
C GLY A 177 17.18 10.77 7.38
N THR A 178 18.31 11.47 7.49
CA THR A 178 19.66 10.92 7.29
C THR A 178 20.37 10.94 8.64
N ILE A 179 21.17 9.91 8.94
CA ILE A 179 21.88 9.84 10.23
C ILE A 179 22.98 10.90 10.26
N SER A 180 22.89 11.81 11.22
CA SER A 180 23.95 11.99 12.20
C SER A 180 23.35 11.74 13.58
N ASP A 181 23.69 10.59 14.16
CA ASP A 181 23.50 10.10 15.53
C ASP A 181 22.31 10.63 16.36
N GLY A 182 21.28 9.79 16.51
CA GLY A 182 20.12 10.02 17.37
C GLY A 182 18.82 10.11 16.57
N PHE A 183 17.82 9.32 16.95
CA PHE A 183 16.48 9.40 16.34
C PHE A 183 15.77 10.66 16.83
N THR A 184 16.16 11.79 16.27
CA THR A 184 15.41 13.04 16.36
C THR A 184 14.61 13.19 15.08
N TRP A 185 13.28 13.31 15.19
CA TRP A 185 12.39 13.61 14.08
C TRP A 185 12.96 14.81 13.31
N ALA A 186 13.36 14.59 12.06
CA ALA A 186 13.87 15.68 11.23
C ALA A 186 12.76 16.74 11.03
N PRO A 187 13.10 18.03 11.01
CA PRO A 187 12.14 19.15 10.94
C PRO A 187 11.34 19.26 9.62
N GLY A 188 11.48 18.31 8.68
CA GLY A 188 10.83 18.29 7.37
C GLY A 188 9.62 17.36 7.27
N VAL A 189 8.76 17.33 8.29
CA VAL A 189 7.56 16.46 8.29
C VAL A 189 6.57 16.93 7.23
N GLN A 190 6.37 16.12 6.17
CA GLN A 190 5.33 16.36 5.19
C GLN A 190 4.03 15.72 5.66
N THR A 191 3.01 16.54 5.93
CA THR A 191 1.66 16.05 6.24
C THR A 191 0.81 15.96 4.98
N TYR A 192 0.07 14.88 4.82
CA TYR A 192 -0.86 14.67 3.71
C TYR A 192 -2.09 13.91 4.20
N THR A 193 -3.21 14.04 3.48
CA THR A 193 -4.38 13.20 3.72
C THR A 193 -4.37 12.06 2.71
N THR A 194 -4.69 10.85 3.16
CA THR A 194 -4.88 9.72 2.25
C THR A 194 -6.24 9.07 2.47
N TYR A 195 -6.83 8.57 1.38
CA TYR A 195 -8.10 7.87 1.37
C TYR A 195 -7.85 6.42 1.00
N TYR A 196 -8.14 5.55 1.96
CA TYR A 196 -7.94 4.12 1.87
C TYR A 196 -9.26 3.42 1.55
N SER A 197 -9.26 2.48 0.60
CA SER A 197 -10.41 1.63 0.28
C SER A 197 -10.28 0.27 0.94
N ASP A 198 -11.25 -0.13 1.76
CA ASP A 198 -11.27 -1.49 2.33
C ASP A 198 -11.57 -2.59 1.30
N TYR A 199 -12.26 -2.24 0.22
CA TYR A 199 -12.57 -3.16 -0.86
C TYR A 199 -11.35 -3.47 -1.76
N LEU A 200 -10.55 -2.44 -2.07
CA LEU A 200 -9.33 -2.56 -2.87
C LEU A 200 -8.09 -2.84 -2.03
N ASP A 201 -8.21 -2.74 -0.70
CA ASP A 201 -7.14 -2.98 0.28
C ASP A 201 -5.90 -2.11 0.00
N THR A 202 -6.12 -0.85 -0.39
CA THR A 202 -5.06 0.10 -0.77
C THR A 202 -5.49 1.57 -0.63
N PRO A 203 -4.56 2.51 -0.39
CA PRO A 203 -4.76 3.92 -0.69
C PRO A 203 -5.18 4.13 -2.15
N ILE A 204 -6.21 4.94 -2.37
CA ILE A 204 -6.74 5.31 -3.68
C ILE A 204 -6.72 6.82 -3.94
N PHE A 205 -6.33 7.62 -2.96
CA PHE A 205 -6.07 9.05 -3.17
C PHE A 205 -5.18 9.60 -2.08
N ASN A 206 -4.19 10.41 -2.47
CA ASN A 206 -3.36 11.19 -1.57
C ASN A 206 -3.58 12.66 -1.90
N ASP A 207 -4.20 13.39 -0.99
CA ASP A 207 -4.22 14.85 -1.03
C ASP A 207 -2.89 15.36 -0.45
N MET A 208 -1.90 15.41 -1.35
CA MET A 208 -0.71 16.20 -1.10
C MET A 208 -1.11 17.65 -1.34
N LYS A 209 -0.86 18.53 -0.36
CA LYS A 209 -1.08 19.98 -0.45
C LYS A 209 -0.10 20.62 -1.46
N PHE A 210 -0.16 20.19 -2.71
CA PHE A 210 0.54 20.75 -3.84
C PHE A 210 -0.55 21.18 -4.82
N ASP A 211 -0.64 22.49 -5.05
CA ASP A 211 -1.44 22.99 -6.15
C ASP A 211 -0.59 22.85 -7.42
N PRO A 212 -1.12 22.25 -8.48
CA PRO A 212 -0.34 22.11 -9.70
C PRO A 212 0.10 23.49 -10.21
N PRO A 213 1.25 23.60 -10.90
CA PRO A 213 1.69 24.90 -11.41
C PRO A 213 0.71 25.42 -12.46
N VAL A 214 0.70 26.74 -12.65
CA VAL A 214 0.07 27.38 -13.82
C VAL A 214 1.19 27.65 -14.84
N VAL A 215 1.02 27.15 -16.06
CA VAL A 215 1.96 27.39 -17.17
C VAL A 215 1.18 28.01 -18.32
N ASP A 216 1.63 29.16 -18.81
CA ASP A 216 0.99 29.92 -19.90
C ASP A 216 -0.52 30.18 -19.67
N GLY A 217 -0.89 30.47 -18.41
CA GLY A 217 -2.29 30.72 -18.01
C GLY A 217 -3.16 29.46 -17.90
N VAL A 218 -2.58 28.27 -18.07
CA VAL A 218 -3.28 26.98 -17.97
C VAL A 218 -2.92 26.29 -16.67
N GLN A 219 -3.92 26.04 -15.83
CA GLN A 219 -3.78 25.28 -14.60
C GLN A 219 -3.48 23.81 -14.93
N GLY A 220 -2.43 23.26 -14.32
CA GLY A 220 -2.16 21.82 -14.40
C GLY A 220 -3.27 21.02 -13.74
N ILE A 221 -3.63 19.88 -14.33
CA ILE A 221 -4.63 18.95 -13.79
C ILE A 221 -3.98 17.58 -13.65
N THR A 222 -4.11 17.00 -12.46
CA THR A 222 -3.75 15.61 -12.22
C THR A 222 -4.99 14.75 -12.34
N THR A 223 -4.93 13.65 -13.08
CA THR A 223 -6.03 12.67 -13.16
C THR A 223 -5.54 11.33 -12.67
N MET A 224 -6.31 10.71 -11.78
CA MET A 224 -6.08 9.34 -11.34
C MET A 224 -7.17 8.41 -11.86
N THR A 225 -6.76 7.20 -12.21
CA THR A 225 -7.66 6.17 -12.72
C THR A 225 -7.43 4.86 -11.98
N TYR A 226 -8.51 4.19 -11.61
CA TYR A 226 -8.51 2.88 -10.98
C TYR A 226 -9.40 1.95 -11.78
N SER A 227 -8.87 0.80 -12.21
CA SER A 227 -9.67 -0.28 -12.81
C SER A 227 -9.71 -1.46 -11.84
N PHE A 228 -10.89 -2.02 -11.60
CA PHE A 228 -11.09 -3.08 -10.62
C PHE A 228 -12.25 -4.02 -10.96
N ILE A 229 -12.31 -5.17 -10.31
CA ILE A 229 -13.44 -6.11 -10.36
C ILE A 229 -14.44 -5.79 -9.24
N ASP A 230 -15.69 -5.50 -9.61
CA ASP A 230 -16.77 -5.23 -8.65
C ASP A 230 -17.35 -6.51 -8.03
N GLN A 231 -18.38 -6.37 -7.18
CA GLN A 231 -19.02 -7.48 -6.49
C GLN A 231 -19.80 -8.42 -7.43
N THR A 232 -20.14 -7.95 -8.64
CA THR A 232 -20.83 -8.72 -9.68
C THR A 232 -19.86 -9.42 -10.64
N SER A 233 -18.55 -9.37 -10.36
CA SER A 233 -17.46 -9.80 -11.25
C SER A 233 -17.32 -8.96 -12.53
N GLY A 234 -17.99 -7.80 -12.59
CA GLY A 234 -17.83 -6.84 -13.69
C GLY A 234 -16.57 -6.01 -13.52
N GLN A 235 -15.91 -5.67 -14.63
CA GLN A 235 -14.81 -4.71 -14.61
C GLN A 235 -15.36 -3.29 -14.56
N GLN A 236 -14.95 -2.54 -13.54
CA GLN A 236 -15.28 -1.14 -13.35
C GLN A 236 -14.04 -0.26 -13.51
N LYS A 237 -14.29 1.01 -13.84
CA LYS A 237 -13.25 2.03 -13.95
C LYS A 237 -13.72 3.32 -13.30
N ILE A 238 -12.88 3.89 -12.44
CA ILE A 238 -13.05 5.21 -11.85
C ILE A 238 -11.96 6.11 -12.41
N THR A 239 -12.31 7.29 -12.92
CA THR A 239 -11.37 8.29 -13.45
C THR A 239 -11.73 9.64 -12.87
N LEU A 240 -10.78 10.32 -12.24
CA LEU A 240 -11.05 11.58 -11.53
C LEU A 240 -9.90 12.56 -11.65
N PRO A 241 -10.19 13.82 -11.99
CA PRO A 241 -9.29 14.94 -11.75
C PRO A 241 -9.07 15.17 -10.23
N ASP A 242 -7.88 15.59 -9.85
CA ASP A 242 -7.51 15.94 -8.47
C ASP A 242 -8.34 17.09 -7.91
N VAL A 243 -8.68 18.08 -8.74
CA VAL A 243 -9.55 19.20 -8.39
C VAL A 243 -10.93 18.72 -7.95
N GLU A 244 -11.48 17.73 -8.67
CA GLU A 244 -12.77 17.14 -8.33
C GLU A 244 -12.68 16.30 -7.06
N MET A 245 -11.59 15.55 -6.89
CA MET A 245 -11.34 14.81 -5.64
C MET A 245 -11.24 15.75 -4.44
N LYS A 246 -10.41 16.80 -4.47
CA LYS A 246 -10.30 17.78 -3.38
C LYS A 246 -11.66 18.39 -3.02
N SER A 247 -12.50 18.69 -4.01
CA SER A 247 -13.87 19.18 -3.80
C SER A 247 -14.79 18.15 -3.16
N LEU A 248 -14.82 16.90 -3.66
CA LEU A 248 -15.67 15.84 -3.12
C LEU A 248 -15.27 15.46 -1.69
N PHE A 249 -13.97 15.44 -1.42
CA PHE A 249 -13.38 15.01 -0.16
C PHE A 249 -13.34 16.09 0.93
N SER A 250 -13.42 17.37 0.56
CA SER A 250 -13.55 18.48 1.52
C SER A 250 -14.96 18.65 2.07
N ARG A 251 -15.98 18.16 1.35
CA ARG A 251 -17.40 18.23 1.76
C ARG A 251 -17.82 17.11 2.73
N GLN A 252 -16.98 16.09 2.88
CA GLN A 252 -17.23 14.92 3.73
C GLN A 252 -16.43 15.04 5.02
#